data_AF-A0A2G9EFG9-F1
#
_entry.id   AF-A0A2G9EFG9-F1
#
_cell.length_a   1.000
_cell.length_b   1.000
_cell.length_c   1.000
_cell.angle_alpha   90.00
_cell.angle_beta   90.00
_cell.angle_gamma   90.00
#
_symmetry.space_group_name_H-M   'P 1'
#
loop_
_entity.id
_entity.type
_entity.pdbx_description
1 polymer ?
#
loop_
_entity_poly.entity_id
_entity_poly.type
_entity_poly.pdbx_seq_one_letter_code
_entity_poly.pdbx_strand_id
1 'polypeptide(L)'
;MLIYPAIFHKAVEGGYVVVFPDFDDGATEGQTLEQAMEMAEDYIGTYLYDDFIKGKDLPKASNINEISIEIPEDEKEFYIEGESFKTLVSLDMMKYVNECKSATVRKNVTIPSWLNEMGKNHNLNFSNLLQEAIKKELDIE
;
A
#
# COMPACT_ATOMS: atom_id res chain seq x y z
N MET A 1 -4.79 -6.93 -6.88
CA MET A 1 -4.36 -7.60 -5.64
C MET A 1 -2.87 -7.87 -5.70
N LEU A 2 -2.13 -7.42 -4.69
CA LEU A 2 -0.69 -7.64 -4.49
C LEU A 2 -0.50 -8.59 -3.31
N ILE A 3 0.55 -9.40 -3.33
CA ILE A 3 0.84 -10.37 -2.26
C ILE A 3 2.35 -10.37 -2.03
N TYR A 4 2.77 -10.12 -0.79
CA TYR A 4 4.17 -10.17 -0.39
C TYR A 4 4.37 -11.08 0.82
N PRO A 5 5.48 -11.82 0.88
CA PRO A 5 5.86 -12.54 2.08
C PRO A 5 6.34 -11.56 3.16
N ALA A 6 5.95 -11.84 4.40
CA ALA A 6 6.38 -11.10 5.58
C ALA A 6 6.84 -12.07 6.66
N ILE A 7 7.78 -11.62 7.50
CA ILE A 7 8.24 -12.31 8.69
C ILE A 7 7.69 -11.57 9.90
N PHE A 8 7.00 -12.30 10.77
CA PHE A 8 6.46 -11.84 12.03
C PHE A 8 7.37 -12.33 13.15
N HIS A 9 8.12 -11.42 13.75
CA HIS A 9 8.95 -11.68 14.91
C HIS A 9 8.17 -11.46 16.19
N LYS A 10 8.08 -12.49 17.03
CA LYS A 10 7.45 -12.37 18.35
C LYS A 10 8.39 -11.59 19.27
N ALA A 11 7.99 -10.41 19.72
CA ALA A 11 8.83 -9.59 20.60
C ALA A 11 8.69 -9.99 22.07
N VAL A 12 9.79 -9.90 22.83
CA VAL A 12 9.87 -10.22 24.27
C VAL A 12 8.98 -9.28 25.09
N GLU A 13 8.84 -8.03 24.67
CA GLU A 13 7.94 -7.05 25.31
C GLU A 13 6.45 -7.28 25.03
N GLY A 14 6.13 -8.25 24.17
CA GLY A 14 4.78 -8.53 23.70
C GLY A 14 4.56 -8.07 22.25
N GLY A 15 3.42 -8.44 21.66
CA GLY A 15 3.14 -8.10 20.26
C GLY A 15 4.02 -8.83 19.24
N TYR A 16 4.12 -8.23 18.06
CA TYR A 16 4.88 -8.70 16.90
C TYR A 16 5.51 -7.52 16.17
N VAL A 17 6.75 -7.69 15.73
CA VAL A 17 7.41 -6.84 14.73
C VAL A 17 7.31 -7.57 13.39
N VAL A 18 6.96 -6.85 12.33
CA VAL A 18 6.75 -7.39 11.00
C VAL A 18 7.71 -6.75 10.02
N VAL A 19 8.46 -7.58 9.28
CA VAL A 19 9.41 -7.16 8.26
C VAL A 19 9.10 -7.81 6.93
N PHE A 20 9.45 -7.13 5.84
CA PHE A 20 9.24 -7.59 4.47
C PHE A 20 10.59 -7.81 3.79
N PRO A 21 10.99 -9.05 3.47
CA PRO A 21 12.28 -9.33 2.84
C PRO A 21 12.48 -8.67 1.48
N ASP A 22 11.40 -8.29 0.80
CA ASP A 22 11.42 -7.68 -0.53
C ASP A 22 11.47 -6.15 -0.51
N PHE A 23 11.40 -5.53 0.67
CA PHE A 23 11.39 -4.08 0.85
C PHE A 23 12.68 -3.64 1.56
N ASP A 24 13.17 -2.45 1.19
CA ASP A 24 14.38 -1.89 1.78
C ASP A 24 14.11 -1.49 3.23
N ASP A 25 15.05 -1.83 4.12
CA ASP A 25 15.14 -1.52 5.56
C ASP A 25 13.88 -0.85 6.16
N GLY A 26 13.02 -1.67 6.75
CA GLY A 26 11.86 -1.18 7.49
C GLY A 26 11.04 -2.27 8.14
N ALA A 27 10.24 -1.85 9.11
CA ALA A 27 9.39 -2.71 9.89
C ALA A 27 8.09 -1.97 10.26
N THR A 28 7.09 -2.76 10.61
CA THR A 28 5.86 -2.30 11.27
C THR A 28 5.59 -3.21 12.46
N GLU A 29 4.61 -2.89 13.30
CA GLU A 29 4.37 -3.65 14.53
C GLU A 29 2.90 -3.68 14.93
N GLY A 30 2.54 -4.64 15.78
CA GLY A 30 1.22 -4.73 16.37
C GLY A 30 1.22 -5.48 17.70
N GLN A 31 0.36 -5.06 18.62
CA GLN A 31 0.24 -5.63 19.96
C GLN A 31 -0.42 -7.02 19.96
N THR A 32 -1.26 -7.28 18.96
CA THR A 32 -1.85 -8.60 18.68
C THR A 32 -1.48 -9.06 17.27
N LEU A 33 -1.75 -10.33 16.96
CA LEU A 33 -1.51 -10.86 15.61
C LEU A 33 -2.40 -10.16 14.57
N GLU A 34 -3.66 -9.91 14.92
CA GLU A 34 -4.63 -9.20 14.08
C GLU A 34 -4.15 -7.79 13.78
N GLN A 35 -3.73 -7.04 14.81
CA GLN A 35 -3.19 -5.71 14.63
C GLN A 35 -1.90 -5.75 13.79
N ALA A 36 -1.01 -6.69 14.03
CA ALA A 36 0.23 -6.81 13.25
C ALA A 36 -0.06 -7.11 11.78
N MET A 37 -1.11 -7.89 11.47
CA MET A 37 -1.55 -8.13 10.09
C MET A 37 -2.13 -6.87 9.44
N GLU A 38 -3.00 -6.14 10.14
CA GLU A 38 -3.54 -4.86 9.65
C GLU A 38 -2.41 -3.85 9.37
N MET A 39 -1.45 -3.77 10.29
CA MET A 39 -0.29 -2.87 10.15
C MET A 39 0.66 -3.33 9.05
N ALA A 40 0.77 -4.63 8.78
CA ALA A 40 1.52 -5.18 7.64
C ALA A 40 0.85 -4.81 6.30
N GLU A 41 -0.48 -4.89 6.20
CA GLU A 41 -1.22 -4.46 5.03
C GLU A 41 -1.03 -2.95 4.76
N ASP A 42 -1.15 -2.12 5.79
CA ASP A 42 -0.91 -0.67 5.68
C ASP A 42 0.53 -0.33 5.29
N TYR A 43 1.50 -1.08 5.81
CA TYR A 43 2.91 -0.91 5.46
C TYR A 43 3.16 -1.18 3.97
N ILE A 44 2.65 -2.29 3.41
CA ILE A 44 2.73 -2.58 1.96
C ILE A 44 2.14 -1.43 1.16
N GLY A 45 0.95 -0.96 1.57
CA GLY A 45 0.24 0.10 0.86
C GLY A 45 1.00 1.41 0.87
N THR A 46 1.56 1.79 2.02
CA THR A 46 2.38 2.97 2.16
C THR A 46 3.66 2.87 1.34
N TYR A 47 4.38 1.75 1.43
CA TYR A 47 5.65 1.54 0.75
C TYR A 47 5.50 1.60 -0.78
N LEU A 48 4.46 0.98 -1.33
CA LEU A 48 4.25 0.86 -2.77
C LEU A 48 3.46 2.01 -3.40
N TYR A 49 2.88 2.92 -2.59
CA TYR A 49 1.97 3.96 -3.07
C TYR A 49 2.52 4.81 -4.21
N ASP A 50 3.72 5.35 -4.01
CA ASP A 50 4.30 6.31 -4.93
C ASP A 50 4.64 5.69 -6.27
N ASP A 51 5.16 4.47 -6.26
CA ASP A 51 5.53 3.75 -7.48
C ASP A 51 4.29 3.23 -8.21
N PHE A 52 3.27 2.78 -7.47
CA PHE A 52 1.98 2.40 -8.03
C PHE A 52 1.30 3.58 -8.76
N ILE A 53 1.17 4.74 -8.12
CA ILE A 53 0.52 5.92 -8.71
C ILE A 53 1.31 6.48 -9.91
N LYS A 54 2.64 6.35 -9.90
CA LYS A 54 3.51 6.80 -11.00
C LYS A 54 3.63 5.76 -12.12
N GLY A 55 2.99 4.60 -12.01
CA GLY A 55 3.06 3.52 -12.99
C GLY A 55 4.46 2.96 -13.17
N LYS A 56 5.26 2.94 -12.10
CA LYS A 56 6.58 2.30 -12.08
C LYS A 56 6.45 0.82 -11.74
N ASP A 57 7.48 0.05 -12.08
CA ASP A 57 7.57 -1.35 -11.68
C ASP A 57 7.62 -1.46 -10.15
N LEU A 58 6.80 -2.35 -9.59
CA LEU A 58 6.81 -2.67 -8.17
C LEU A 58 7.86 -3.76 -7.89
N PRO A 59 8.42 -3.83 -6.66
CA PRO A 59 9.29 -4.92 -6.26
C PRO A 59 8.67 -6.29 -6.53
N LYS A 60 9.47 -7.24 -7.00
CA LYS A 60 8.96 -8.59 -7.24
C LYS A 60 8.91 -9.33 -5.92
N ALA A 61 7.74 -9.86 -5.55
CA ALA A 61 7.59 -10.69 -4.37
C ALA A 61 8.45 -11.96 -4.46
N SER A 62 9.19 -12.24 -3.41
CA SER A 62 9.97 -13.47 -3.24
C SER A 62 9.06 -14.67 -3.01
N ASN A 63 9.58 -15.86 -3.33
CA ASN A 63 8.92 -17.10 -2.98
C ASN A 63 9.02 -17.31 -1.46
N ILE A 64 7.88 -17.35 -0.77
CA ILE A 64 7.85 -17.52 0.69
C ILE A 64 8.62 -18.76 1.18
N ASN A 65 8.68 -19.82 0.38
CA ASN A 65 9.39 -21.05 0.76
C ASN A 65 10.91 -20.88 0.78
N GLU A 66 11.45 -19.90 0.03
CA GLU A 66 12.88 -19.62 -0.07
C GLU A 66 13.37 -18.65 1.02
N ILE A 67 12.46 -18.02 1.75
CA ILE A 67 12.78 -17.04 2.80
C ILE A 67 13.17 -17.74 4.10
N SER A 68 14.36 -17.45 4.62
CA SER A 68 14.77 -17.82 5.97
C SER A 68 14.28 -16.79 6.98
N ILE A 69 13.92 -17.25 8.19
CA ILE A 69 13.68 -16.37 9.32
C ILE A 69 15.03 -16.14 9.97
N GLU A 70 15.63 -14.99 9.69
CA GLU A 70 16.92 -14.58 10.22
C GLU A 70 16.72 -13.39 11.13
N ILE A 71 17.34 -13.44 12.30
CA ILE A 71 17.38 -12.36 13.28
C ILE A 71 18.86 -12.07 13.52
N PRO A 72 19.33 -10.82 13.29
CA PRO A 72 20.70 -10.42 13.60
C PRO A 72 21.08 -10.78 15.04
N GLU A 73 22.32 -11.20 15.27
CA GLU A 73 22.77 -11.68 16.58
C GLU A 73 22.59 -10.63 17.68
N ASP A 74 22.79 -9.35 17.33
CA ASP A 74 22.61 -8.18 18.18
C ASP A 74 21.15 -7.80 18.43
N GLU A 75 20.19 -8.41 17.71
CA GLU A 75 18.76 -8.17 17.88
C GLU A 75 18.02 -9.35 18.54
N LYS A 76 18.68 -10.52 18.68
CA LYS A 76 18.05 -11.73 19.25
C LYS A 76 17.45 -11.53 20.63
N GLU A 77 18.01 -10.62 21.45
CA GLU A 77 17.48 -10.36 22.79
C GLU A 77 16.09 -9.71 22.79
N PHE A 78 15.67 -9.10 21.68
CA PHE A 78 14.35 -8.46 21.56
C PHE A 78 13.25 -9.44 21.16
N TYR A 79 13.59 -10.65 20.72
CA TYR A 79 12.64 -11.61 20.15
C TYR A 79 12.61 -12.95 20.88
N ILE A 80 11.44 -13.57 20.89
CA ILE A 80 11.25 -14.89 21.49
C ILE A 80 11.70 -15.96 20.49
N GLU A 81 12.75 -16.70 20.87
CA GLU A 81 13.31 -17.77 20.05
C GLU A 81 12.26 -18.85 19.74
N GLY A 82 12.12 -19.19 18.45
CA GLY A 82 11.19 -20.22 17.98
C GLY A 82 9.73 -19.79 17.84
N GLU A 83 9.36 -18.56 18.23
CA GLU A 83 7.98 -18.04 18.09
C GLU A 83 7.79 -17.10 16.89
N SER A 84 8.86 -16.82 16.14
CA SER A 84 8.75 -16.08 14.88
C SER A 84 8.25 -16.97 13.75
N PHE A 85 7.47 -16.42 12.82
CA PHE A 85 6.94 -17.15 11.67
C PHE A 85 6.88 -16.28 10.41
N LYS A 86 6.77 -16.90 9.24
CA LYS A 86 6.56 -16.21 7.96
C LYS A 86 5.19 -16.52 7.39
N THR A 87 4.56 -15.54 6.75
CA THR A 87 3.26 -15.68 6.09
C THR A 87 3.15 -14.76 4.87
N LEU A 88 2.10 -14.93 4.08
CA LEU A 88 1.76 -14.02 2.99
C LEU A 88 0.81 -12.95 3.50
N VAL A 89 1.06 -11.71 3.10
CA VAL A 89 0.19 -10.56 3.36
C VAL A 89 -0.32 -10.07 2.02
N SER A 90 -1.64 -9.95 1.89
CA SER A 90 -2.30 -9.52 0.65
C SER A 90 -2.83 -8.10 0.79
N LEU A 91 -2.70 -7.30 -0.27
CA LEU A 91 -3.25 -5.96 -0.33
C LEU A 91 -4.03 -5.75 -1.63
N ASP A 92 -5.23 -5.20 -1.53
CA ASP A 92 -5.88 -4.56 -2.67
C ASP A 92 -5.42 -3.10 -2.76
N MET A 93 -4.44 -2.86 -3.65
CA MET A 93 -3.83 -1.54 -3.80
C MET A 93 -4.81 -0.46 -4.25
N MET A 94 -5.78 -0.81 -5.11
CA MET A 94 -6.78 0.15 -5.58
C MET A 94 -7.72 0.55 -4.44
N LYS A 95 -8.17 -0.43 -3.65
CA LYS A 95 -8.95 -0.17 -2.45
C LYS A 95 -8.17 0.69 -1.45
N TYR A 96 -6.90 0.35 -1.20
CA TYR A 96 -6.02 1.10 -0.30
C TYR A 96 -5.88 2.58 -0.70
N VAL A 97 -5.61 2.84 -1.98
CA VAL A 97 -5.50 4.21 -2.52
C VAL A 97 -6.81 4.98 -2.30
N ASN A 98 -7.95 4.33 -2.58
CA ASN A 98 -9.27 4.95 -2.48
C ASN A 98 -9.67 5.26 -1.03
N GLU A 99 -9.32 4.40 -0.06
CA GLU A 99 -9.71 4.58 1.34
C GLU A 99 -8.71 5.45 2.12
N CYS A 100 -7.41 5.20 1.95
CA CYS A 100 -6.36 5.83 2.76
C CYS A 100 -5.75 7.09 2.14
N LYS A 101 -5.92 7.32 0.82
CA LYS A 101 -5.31 8.43 0.08
C LYS A 101 -6.32 9.21 -0.78
N SER A 102 -7.55 9.37 -0.28
CA SER A 102 -8.69 10.02 -0.95
C SER A 102 -8.63 11.56 -1.06
N ALA A 103 -7.51 12.19 -0.74
CA ALA A 103 -7.41 13.64 -0.75
C ALA A 103 -7.62 14.21 -2.16
N THR A 104 -8.58 15.12 -2.29
CA THR A 104 -8.81 15.81 -3.57
C THR A 104 -7.78 16.92 -3.79
N VAL A 105 -7.28 17.00 -5.02
CA VAL A 105 -6.32 18.04 -5.43
C VAL A 105 -6.94 18.96 -6.48
N ARG A 106 -6.78 20.27 -6.32
CA ARG A 106 -7.22 21.24 -7.33
C ARG A 106 -6.36 21.12 -8.59
N LYS A 107 -7.00 20.93 -9.73
CA LYS A 107 -6.37 21.00 -11.06
C LYS A 107 -6.88 22.22 -11.82
N ASN A 108 -5.97 22.93 -12.48
CA ASN A 108 -6.31 23.97 -13.45
C ASN A 108 -6.22 23.35 -14.84
N VAL A 109 -7.28 23.47 -15.63
CA VAL A 109 -7.37 22.89 -16.99
C VAL A 109 -7.60 23.98 -18.02
N THR A 110 -7.13 23.75 -19.24
CA THR A 110 -7.36 24.64 -20.38
C THR A 110 -8.32 23.96 -21.33
N ILE A 111 -9.46 24.60 -21.61
CA ILE A 111 -10.47 24.13 -22.57
C ILE A 111 -10.92 25.30 -23.45
N PRO A 112 -11.43 25.04 -24.67
CA PRO A 112 -11.99 26.09 -25.52
C PRO A 112 -13.13 26.85 -24.80
N SER A 113 -13.17 28.18 -24.95
CA SER A 113 -14.17 29.02 -24.28
C SER A 113 -15.60 28.60 -24.61
N TRP A 114 -15.87 28.22 -25.86
CA TRP A 114 -17.21 27.76 -26.27
C TRP A 114 -17.65 26.51 -25.51
N LEU A 115 -16.72 25.60 -25.21
CA LEU A 115 -17.02 24.36 -24.49
C LEU A 115 -17.29 24.61 -23.01
N ASN A 116 -16.55 25.55 -22.40
CA ASN A 116 -16.80 26.01 -21.04
C ASN A 116 -18.21 26.57 -20.89
N GLU A 117 -18.61 27.49 -21.78
CA GLU A 117 -19.94 28.10 -21.73
C GLU A 117 -21.05 27.07 -21.98
N MET A 118 -20.88 26.18 -22.97
CA MET A 118 -21.84 25.09 -23.19
C MET A 118 -21.97 24.18 -21.97
N GLY A 119 -20.87 23.79 -21.34
CA GLY A 119 -20.90 22.92 -20.16
C GLY A 119 -21.55 23.59 -18.94
N LYS A 120 -21.25 24.88 -18.71
CA LYS A 120 -21.91 25.66 -17.64
C LYS A 120 -23.41 25.77 -17.86
N ASN A 121 -23.84 26.06 -19.09
CA ASN A 121 -25.27 26.17 -19.42
C ASN A 121 -26.03 24.85 -19.22
N HIS A 122 -25.36 23.71 -19.32
CA HIS A 122 -25.91 22.39 -19.03
C HIS A 122 -25.66 21.93 -17.59
N ASN A 123 -25.17 22.81 -16.70
CA ASN A 123 -24.84 22.50 -15.30
C ASN A 123 -23.89 21.31 -15.13
N LEU A 124 -22.93 21.15 -16.04
CA LEU A 124 -21.95 20.06 -15.95
C LEU A 124 -21.01 20.26 -14.75
N ASN A 125 -20.76 19.18 -14.02
CA ASN A 125 -19.70 19.13 -13.02
C ASN A 125 -18.37 18.77 -13.70
N PHE A 126 -17.62 19.79 -14.12
CA PHE A 126 -16.33 19.63 -14.80
C PHE A 126 -15.31 18.80 -13.99
N SER A 127 -15.32 18.92 -12.66
CA SER A 127 -14.41 18.15 -11.81
C SER A 127 -14.75 16.67 -11.84
N ASN A 128 -16.04 16.32 -11.73
CA ASN A 128 -16.47 14.93 -11.81
C ASN A 128 -16.25 14.35 -13.20
N LEU A 129 -16.58 15.12 -14.25
CA LEU A 129 -16.37 14.69 -15.64
C LEU A 129 -14.90 14.37 -15.93
N LEU A 130 -13.98 15.19 -15.40
CA LEU A 130 -12.54 14.95 -15.54
C LEU A 130 -12.11 13.68 -14.80
N GLN A 131 -12.61 13.46 -13.57
CA GLN A 131 -12.31 12.25 -12.80
C GLN A 131 -12.78 10.98 -13.53
N GLU A 132 -14.03 10.96 -13.99
CA GLU A 132 -14.61 9.85 -14.76
C GLU A 132 -13.84 9.57 -16.05
N ALA A 133 -13.44 10.62 -16.77
CA ALA A 133 -12.66 10.47 -18.00
C ALA A 133 -11.26 9.88 -17.73
N ILE A 134 -10.58 10.31 -16.67
CA ILE A 134 -9.27 9.77 -16.28
C ILE A 134 -9.40 8.31 -15.84
N LYS A 135 -10.37 8.00 -14.97
CA LYS A 135 -10.67 6.63 -14.53
C LYS A 135 -10.89 5.69 -15.71
N LYS A 136 -11.72 6.12 -16.67
CA LYS A 136 -11.98 5.37 -17.90
C LYS A 136 -10.71 5.15 -18.74
N GLU A 137 -9.86 6.17 -18.89
CA GLU A 137 -8.61 6.05 -19.65
C GLU A 137 -7.61 5.09 -18.99
N LEU A 138 -7.64 5.01 -17.66
CA LEU A 138 -6.77 4.13 -16.86
C LEU A 138 -7.36 2.75 -16.59
N ASP A 139 -8.56 2.45 -17.08
CA ASP A 139 -9.32 1.21 -16.81
C ASP A 139 -9.52 0.96 -15.29
N ILE A 140 -9.91 2.03 -14.58
CA ILE A 140 -10.15 2.06 -13.13
C ILE A 140 -11.64 2.38 -12.88
N GLU A 141 -12.28 1.65 -11.95
CA GLU A 141 -13.65 1.95 -11.47
C GLU A 141 -13.71 3.11 -10.46
#